data_AF-A0A1E8B436-F1
#
_entry.id   AF-A0A1E8B436-F1
#
_cell.length_a   1.000
_cell.length_b   1.000
_cell.length_c   1.000
_cell.angle_alpha   90.00
_cell.angle_beta   90.00
_cell.angle_gamma   90.00
#
_symmetry.space_group_name_H-M   'P 1'
#
loop_
_entity.id
_entity.type
_entity.pdbx_description
1 polymer ?
#
loop_
_entity_poly.entity_id
_entity_poly.type
_entity_poly.pdbx_seq_one_letter_code
_entity_poly.pdbx_strand_id
1 'polypeptide(L)'
;MAADGYKIRWFNKTIYMCEYLDDGLTKNMKNLFSENPKGTAYYIKQQIKFYNCNLKARLAYYNLYYDFVKPNVGLGQAAKCLDLKPAILIVAMYLIKFEKLLMFKMK
;
A
#
# COMPACT_ATOMS: atom_id res chain seq x y z
N MET A 1 -2.32 15.65 8.38
CA MET A 1 -2.89 14.39 8.95
C MET A 1 -2.71 14.39 10.46
N ALA A 2 -3.29 13.44 11.22
CA ALA A 2 -3.21 13.45 12.69
C ALA A 2 -1.77 13.57 13.23
N ALA A 3 -0.79 12.97 12.53
CA ALA A 3 0.63 13.08 12.85
C ALA A 3 1.21 14.50 12.70
N ASP A 4 0.55 15.38 11.95
CA ASP A 4 0.94 16.79 11.76
C ASP A 4 0.24 17.72 12.77
N GLY A 5 -0.33 17.17 13.85
CA GLY A 5 -0.94 17.96 14.95
C GLY A 5 -2.41 18.34 14.73
N TYR A 6 -3.04 17.90 13.64
CA TYR A 6 -4.47 18.10 13.43
C TYR A 6 -5.31 17.26 14.39
N LYS A 7 -6.31 17.86 15.03
CA LYS A 7 -7.23 17.18 15.94
C LYS A 7 -8.33 16.46 15.14
N ILE A 8 -8.53 15.17 15.41
CA ILE A 8 -9.68 14.42 14.90
C ILE A 8 -10.87 14.73 15.79
N ARG A 9 -11.96 15.24 15.21
CA ARG A 9 -13.22 15.40 15.92
C ARG A 9 -13.94 14.05 15.97
N TRP A 10 -14.11 13.52 17.17
CA TRP A 10 -14.76 12.24 17.40
C TRP A 10 -16.09 12.44 18.14
N PHE A 11 -17.12 11.74 17.69
CA PHE A 11 -18.43 11.71 18.33
C PHE A 11 -18.77 10.25 18.65
N ASN A 12 -19.04 9.94 19.92
CA ASN A 12 -19.44 8.61 20.34
C ASN A 12 -20.96 8.38 20.12
N LYS A 13 -21.43 8.67 18.90
CA LYS A 13 -22.79 8.43 18.43
C LYS A 13 -22.79 8.30 16.91
N THR A 14 -23.77 7.60 16.34
CA THR A 14 -23.93 7.55 14.87
C THR A 14 -24.17 8.94 14.32
N ILE A 15 -23.29 9.40 13.42
CA ILE A 15 -23.37 10.73 12.80
C ILE A 15 -23.71 10.69 11.30
N TYR A 16 -23.71 9.51 10.68
CA TYR A 16 -23.97 9.35 9.26
C TYR A 16 -24.55 7.96 8.97
N MET A 17 -25.63 7.90 8.18
CA MET A 17 -26.22 6.69 7.63
C MET A 17 -26.44 6.95 6.15
N CYS A 18 -25.67 6.27 5.30
CA CYS A 18 -25.74 6.44 3.85
C CYS A 18 -25.52 5.11 3.14
N GLU A 19 -26.07 5.04 1.94
CA GLU A 19 -25.86 3.92 1.03
C GLU A 19 -24.50 4.05 0.36
N TYR A 20 -23.87 2.91 0.06
CA TYR A 20 -22.63 2.90 -0.70
C TYR A 20 -22.91 3.30 -2.14
N LEU A 21 -22.17 4.29 -2.63
CA LEU A 21 -22.20 4.64 -4.05
C LEU A 21 -21.63 3.50 -4.90
N ASP A 22 -22.28 3.23 -6.03
CA ASP A 22 -21.90 2.18 -6.96
C ASP A 22 -20.52 2.38 -7.59
N ASP A 23 -20.00 3.60 -7.61
CA ASP A 23 -18.67 3.98 -8.06
C ASP A 23 -17.80 4.52 -6.89
N GLY A 24 -18.15 4.15 -5.66
CA GLY A 24 -17.45 4.58 -4.46
C GLY A 24 -15.98 4.12 -4.41
N LEU A 25 -15.20 4.83 -3.59
CA LEU A 25 -13.75 4.61 -3.42
C LEU A 25 -13.41 3.14 -3.10
N THR A 26 -14.24 2.46 -2.32
CA THR A 26 -14.02 1.05 -1.96
C THR A 26 -14.02 0.14 -3.19
N LYS A 27 -14.96 0.34 -4.11
CA LYS A 27 -15.07 -0.47 -5.34
C LYS A 27 -13.96 -0.12 -6.33
N ASN A 28 -13.59 1.15 -6.40
CA ASN A 28 -12.58 1.67 -7.33
C ASN A 28 -11.15 1.71 -6.76
N MET A 29 -10.92 1.13 -5.58
CA MET A 29 -9.66 1.24 -4.83
C MET A 29 -8.43 0.85 -5.64
N LYS A 30 -8.51 -0.21 -6.45
CA LYS A 30 -7.37 -0.67 -7.28
C LYS A 30 -6.95 0.36 -8.32
N ASN A 31 -7.93 0.99 -8.98
CA ASN A 31 -7.69 2.02 -9.98
C ASN A 31 -7.13 3.28 -9.31
N LEU A 32 -7.71 3.67 -8.16
CA LEU A 32 -7.24 4.83 -7.40
C LEU A 32 -5.75 4.71 -7.04
N PHE A 33 -5.31 3.53 -6.59
CA PHE A 33 -3.90 3.31 -6.26
C PHE A 33 -3.00 3.25 -7.49
N SER A 34 -3.46 2.63 -8.59
CA SER A 34 -2.67 2.50 -9.81
C SER A 34 -2.49 3.84 -10.54
N GLU A 35 -3.51 4.70 -10.54
CA GLU A 35 -3.51 6.01 -11.19
C GLU A 35 -2.68 7.06 -10.43
N ASN A 36 -2.47 6.87 -9.12
CA ASN A 36 -1.65 7.79 -8.31
C ASN A 36 -0.45 7.11 -7.63
N PRO A 37 0.60 6.71 -8.39
CA PRO A 37 1.77 6.02 -7.83
C PRO A 37 2.51 6.80 -6.74
N LYS A 38 2.51 8.15 -6.80
CA LYS A 38 3.14 9.00 -5.78
C LYS A 38 2.33 9.00 -4.49
N GLY A 39 1.00 9.16 -4.58
CA GLY A 39 0.09 9.10 -3.44
C GLY A 39 0.13 7.73 -2.76
N THR A 40 0.09 6.66 -3.56
CA THR A 40 0.21 5.28 -3.07
C THR A 40 1.55 5.05 -2.37
N ALA A 41 2.66 5.59 -2.90
CA ALA A 41 3.98 5.49 -2.26
C ALA A 41 4.00 6.24 -0.92
N TYR A 42 3.41 7.43 -0.86
CA TYR A 42 3.29 8.20 0.36
C TYR A 42 2.48 7.42 1.42
N TYR A 43 1.32 6.89 1.05
CA TYR A 43 0.50 6.03 1.92
C TYR A 43 1.30 4.86 2.49
N ILE A 44 2.01 4.12 1.64
CA ILE A 44 2.83 2.97 2.06
C ILE A 44 3.96 3.38 3.02
N LYS A 45 4.61 4.53 2.78
CA LYS A 45 5.62 5.07 3.71
C LYS A 45 5.02 5.41 5.07
N GLN A 46 3.81 6.00 5.11
CA GLN A 46 3.11 6.27 6.37
C GLN A 46 2.77 4.97 7.12
N GLN A 47 2.27 3.94 6.40
CA GLN A 47 1.99 2.64 7.01
C GLN A 47 3.26 2.03 7.63
N ILE A 48 4.37 2.01 6.90
CA ILE A 48 5.64 1.48 7.43
C ILE A 48 6.09 2.28 8.68
N LYS A 49 5.96 3.61 8.64
CA LYS A 49 6.39 4.51 9.72
C LYS A 49 5.55 4.33 10.99
N PHE A 50 4.23 4.34 10.89
CA PHE A 50 3.36 4.35 12.07
C PHE A 50 3.10 2.97 12.67
N TYR A 51 3.22 1.90 11.88
CA TYR A 51 3.06 0.53 12.37
C TYR A 51 4.38 -0.10 12.85
N ASN A 52 5.48 0.66 12.93
CA ASN A 52 6.81 0.19 13.38
C ASN A 52 7.22 -1.14 12.74
N CYS A 53 7.06 -1.23 11.41
CA CYS A 53 7.23 -2.49 10.68
C CYS A 53 8.68 -3.00 10.74
N ASN A 54 8.84 -4.30 11.04
CA ASN A 54 10.12 -4.98 10.86
C ASN A 54 10.48 -5.15 9.37
N LEU A 55 11.69 -5.63 9.09
CA LEU A 55 12.18 -5.75 7.70
C LEU A 55 11.26 -6.60 6.82
N LYS A 56 10.76 -7.72 7.34
CA LYS A 56 9.84 -8.60 6.61
C LYS A 56 8.55 -7.87 6.23
N ALA A 57 7.90 -7.22 7.19
CA ALA A 57 6.69 -6.45 6.96
C ALA A 57 6.94 -5.29 5.98
N ARG A 58 8.08 -4.62 6.09
CA ARG A 58 8.48 -3.53 5.19
C ARG A 58 8.64 -4.00 3.74
N LEU A 59 9.27 -5.14 3.52
CA LEU A 59 9.37 -5.76 2.17
C LEU A 59 7.99 -6.18 1.65
N ALA A 60 7.11 -6.67 2.53
CA ALA A 60 5.73 -6.96 2.15
C ALA A 60 4.97 -5.72 1.65
N TYR A 61 5.13 -4.59 2.35
CA TYR A 61 4.57 -3.30 1.93
C TYR A 61 5.15 -2.79 0.59
N TYR A 62 6.43 -3.03 0.32
CA TYR A 62 7.02 -2.65 -0.98
C TYR A 62 6.50 -3.49 -2.14
N ASN A 63 6.31 -4.79 -1.93
CA ASN A 63 5.66 -5.62 -2.95
C ASN A 63 4.19 -5.20 -3.12
N LEU A 64 3.47 -4.94 -2.04
CA LEU A 64 2.07 -4.49 -2.09
C LEU A 64 1.93 -3.19 -2.90
N TYR A 65 2.82 -2.23 -2.65
CA TYR A 65 2.90 -1.00 -3.44
C TYR A 65 3.04 -1.31 -4.93
N TYR A 66 4.03 -2.14 -5.30
CA TYR A 66 4.27 -2.46 -6.70
C TYR A 66 3.09 -3.21 -7.34
N ASP A 67 2.45 -4.12 -6.60
CA ASP A 67 1.27 -4.82 -7.07
C ASP A 67 0.10 -3.87 -7.41
N PHE A 68 -0.05 -2.76 -6.69
CA PHE A 68 -1.03 -1.73 -7.02
C PHE A 68 -0.66 -0.92 -8.26
N VAL A 69 0.61 -0.53 -8.40
CA VAL A 69 1.00 0.47 -9.41
C VAL A 69 1.53 -0.13 -10.71
N LYS A 70 1.93 -1.40 -10.73
CA LYS A 70 2.50 -2.08 -11.90
C LYS A 70 1.65 -2.03 -13.19
N PRO A 71 0.31 -1.85 -13.19
CA PRO A 71 -0.42 -1.66 -14.44
C PRO A 71 -0.04 -0.38 -15.18
N ASN A 72 0.37 0.67 -14.46
CA ASN A 72 0.57 2.01 -15.01
C ASN A 72 2.03 2.50 -14.94
N VAL A 73 2.89 1.89 -14.11
CA VAL A 73 4.30 2.28 -13.99
C VAL A 73 5.26 1.10 -14.04
N GLY A 74 6.40 1.32 -14.67
CA GLY A 74 7.51 0.38 -14.67
C GLY A 74 8.26 0.34 -13.33
N LEU A 75 9.00 -0.75 -13.09
CA LEU A 75 9.72 -0.99 -11.83
C LEU A 75 10.68 0.14 -11.43
N GLY A 76 11.40 0.74 -12.40
CA GLY A 76 12.30 1.85 -12.13
C GLY A 76 11.58 3.12 -11.64
N GLN A 77 10.41 3.42 -12.19
CA GLN A 77 9.59 4.55 -11.77
C GLN A 77 8.93 4.29 -10.40
N ALA A 78 8.42 3.07 -10.19
CA ALA A 78 7.89 2.63 -8.90
C ALA A 78 8.94 2.74 -7.78
N ALA A 79 10.18 2.32 -8.05
CA ALA A 79 11.29 2.44 -7.11
C ALA A 79 11.62 3.90 -6.78
N LYS A 80 11.61 4.79 -7.79
CA LYS A 80 11.78 6.24 -7.59
C LYS A 80 10.69 6.82 -6.69
N CYS A 81 9.41 6.46 -6.88
CA CYS A 81 8.33 6.94 -6.02
C CYS A 81 8.50 6.52 -4.55
N LEU A 82 9.07 5.34 -4.30
CA LEU A 82 9.39 4.87 -2.95
C LEU A 82 10.71 5.41 -2.38
N ASP A 83 11.50 6.17 -3.14
CA ASP A 83 12.88 6.56 -2.81
C ASP A 83 13.81 5.36 -2.58
N LEU A 84 13.69 4.32 -3.41
CA LEU A 84 14.43 3.07 -3.31
C LEU A 84 15.26 2.77 -4.55
N LYS A 85 16.26 1.90 -4.38
CA LYS A 85 16.94 1.24 -5.50
C LYS A 85 16.02 0.15 -6.09
N PRO A 86 15.94 0.00 -7.42
CA PRO A 86 15.16 -1.04 -8.09
C PRO A 86 15.40 -2.47 -7.54
N ALA A 87 16.65 -2.79 -7.16
CA ALA A 87 17.01 -4.09 -6.60
C ALA A 87 16.21 -4.46 -5.33
N ILE A 88 15.88 -3.50 -4.47
CA ILE A 88 15.12 -3.75 -3.23
C ILE A 88 13.70 -4.22 -3.55
N LEU A 89 13.08 -3.62 -4.56
CA LEU A 89 11.75 -3.99 -5.04
C LEU A 89 11.76 -5.40 -5.64
N ILE A 90 12.79 -5.73 -6.41
CA ILE A 90 12.98 -7.07 -6.97
C ILE A 90 13.07 -8.11 -5.85
N VAL A 91 13.91 -7.86 -4.84
CA VAL A 91 14.03 -8.75 -3.66
C VAL A 91 12.69 -8.94 -2.96
N ALA A 92 11.95 -7.86 -2.73
CA ALA A 92 10.63 -7.92 -2.10
C ALA A 92 9.64 -8.82 -2.88
N MET A 93 9.63 -8.72 -4.22
CA MET A 93 8.77 -9.54 -5.08
C MET A 93 9.12 -11.03 -5.00
N TYR A 94 10.40 -11.36 -5.09
CA TYR A 94 10.85 -12.75 -5.04
C TYR A 94 10.62 -13.39 -3.67
N LEU A 95 10.82 -12.64 -2.58
CA LEU A 95 10.54 -13.13 -1.22
C LEU A 95 9.08 -13.54 -1.05
N ILE A 96 8.14 -12.69 -1.46
CA ILE A 96 6.71 -13.01 -1.33
C ILE A 96 6.29 -14.13 -2.28
N LYS A 97 6.85 -14.16 -3.50
CA LYS A 97 6.59 -15.27 -4.43
C LYS A 97 7.07 -16.60 -3.85
N PHE A 98 8.24 -16.61 -3.21
CA PHE A 98 8.79 -17.78 -2.54
C PHE A 98 7.93 -18.21 -1.35
N GLU A 99 7.50 -17.27 -0.49
CA GLU A 99 6.60 -17.58 0.64
C GLU A 99 5.27 -18.18 0.17
N LYS A 100 4.67 -17.62 -0.89
CA LYS A 100 3.43 -18.16 -1.49
C LYS A 100 3.63 -19.58 -2.04
N LEU A 101 4.77 -19.83 -2.70
CA LEU A 101 5.11 -21.16 -3.22
C LEU A 101 5.25 -22.19 -2.09
N LEU A 102 5.90 -21.80 -1.00
CA LEU A 102 6.12 -22.66 0.17
C LEU A 102 4.79 -22.99 0.85
N MET A 103 3.91 -21.99 1.03
CA MET A 103 2.55 -22.21 1.55
C MET A 103 1.69 -23.11 0.65
N PHE A 104 1.84 -23.02 -0.68
CA PHE A 104 1.13 -23.91 -1.60
C PHE A 104 1.61 -25.36 -1.49
N LYS A 105 2.92 -25.58 -1.31
CA LYS A 105 3.53 -26.92 -1.21
C LYS A 105 3.23 -27.65 0.10
N MET A 106 2.75 -26.92 1.11
CA MET A 106 2.35 -27.44 2.43
C MET A 106 0.86 -27.76 2.55
N LYS A 107 0.05 -27.41 1.54
CA LYS A 107 -1.36 -27.80 1.41
C LYS A 107 -1.48 -29.06 0.57
#